data_AF-A0A7C3NQY9-F1
#
_entry.id   AF-A0A7C3NQY9-F1
#
_cell.length_a   1.000
_cell.length_b   1.000
_cell.length_c   1.000
_cell.angle_alpha   90.00
_cell.angle_beta   90.00
_cell.angle_gamma   90.00
#
_symmetry.space_group_name_H-M   'P 1'
#
loop_
_entity.id
_entity.type
_entity.pdbx_description
1 polymer ?
#
loop_
_entity_poly.entity_id
_entity_poly.type
_entity_poly.pdbx_seq_one_letter_code
_entity_poly.pdbx_strand_id
1 'polypeptide(L)' 'MTRSTSWDPDTYARDARFVSDLGEPLIEWLAPRPGETILDLGCGDGALTERIAASSATVYAIDASAPQAKAASA' A
#
# COMPACT_ATOMS: atom_id res chain seq x y z
N MET A 1 -11.35 17.49 15.15
CA MET A 1 -12.21 17.02 14.04
C MET A 1 -11.35 16.17 13.13
N THR A 2 -11.56 14.86 13.07
CA THR A 2 -10.85 14.02 12.10
C THR A 2 -11.58 14.19 10.77
N ARG A 3 -10.97 14.87 9.81
CA ARG A 3 -11.51 14.95 8.45
C ARG A 3 -11.31 13.58 7.82
N SER A 4 -12.40 12.91 7.45
CA SER A 4 -12.34 11.67 6.68
C SER A 4 -11.88 12.01 5.25
N THR A 5 -10.66 11.62 4.89
CA THR A 5 -10.18 11.70 3.52
C THR A 5 -10.71 10.49 2.76
N SER A 6 -11.41 10.70 1.65
CA SER A 6 -11.96 9.63 0.81
C SER A 6 -11.34 9.74 -0.57
N TRP A 7 -10.53 8.75 -0.94
CA TRP A 7 -9.94 8.58 -2.25
C TRP A 7 -10.62 7.42 -2.96
N ASP A 8 -10.91 7.58 -4.25
CA ASP A 8 -11.41 6.52 -5.12
C ASP A 8 -10.21 5.70 -5.66
N PRO A 9 -10.12 4.39 -5.37
CA PRO A 9 -9.01 3.56 -5.81
C PRO A 9 -8.89 3.48 -7.33
N ASP A 10 -10.01 3.41 -8.05
CA ASP A 10 -9.99 3.26 -9.52
C ASP A 10 -9.44 4.53 -10.18
N THR A 11 -9.88 5.68 -9.70
CA THR A 11 -9.36 6.98 -10.15
C THR A 11 -7.89 7.15 -9.75
N TYR A 12 -7.50 6.73 -8.54
CA TYR A 12 -6.11 6.81 -8.10
C TYR A 12 -5.19 5.89 -8.92
N ALA A 13 -5.60 4.64 -9.16
CA ALA A 13 -4.85 3.70 -9.99
C ALA A 13 -4.73 4.17 -11.45
N ARG A 14 -5.72 4.90 -11.97
CA ARG A 14 -5.64 5.45 -13.32
C ARG A 14 -4.74 6.69 -13.40
N ASP A 15 -4.90 7.63 -12.48
CA ASP A 15 -4.36 8.99 -12.62
C ASP A 15 -3.13 9.24 -11.74
N ALA A 16 -2.92 8.44 -10.69
CA ALA A 16 -1.90 8.62 -9.65
C ALA A 16 -1.02 7.39 -9.39
N ARG A 17 -1.21 6.27 -10.12
CA ARG A 17 -0.40 5.04 -9.97
C ARG A 17 1.10 5.25 -10.11
N PHE A 18 1.51 6.27 -10.87
CA PHE A 18 2.91 6.66 -11.00
C PHE A 18 3.58 6.95 -9.65
N VAL A 19 2.83 7.33 -8.61
CA VAL A 19 3.37 7.55 -7.25
C VAL A 19 3.84 6.24 -6.64
N SER A 20 3.03 5.19 -6.70
CA SER A 20 3.40 3.86 -6.23
C SER A 20 4.56 3.30 -7.06
N ASP A 21 4.52 3.48 -8.39
CA ASP A 21 5.59 3.00 -9.28
C ASP A 21 6.93 3.71 -8.98
N LEU A 22 6.90 5.02 -8.67
CA LEU A 22 8.09 5.77 -8.25
C LEU A 22 8.64 5.26 -6.89
N GLY A 23 7.77 4.75 -6.02
CA GLY A 23 8.12 4.19 -4.72
C GLY A 23 8.67 2.77 -4.77
N GLU A 24 8.53 2.05 -5.89
CA GLU A 24 8.95 0.64 -6.04
C GLU A 24 10.41 0.38 -5.61
N PRO A 25 11.41 1.22 -5.97
CA PRO A 25 12.80 1.00 -5.55
C PRO A 25 13.01 1.02 -4.03
N LEU A 26 12.08 1.61 -3.25
CA LEU A 26 12.16 1.60 -1.79
C LEU A 26 12.02 0.19 -1.20
N ILE A 27 11.40 -0.74 -1.93
CA ILE A 27 11.29 -2.14 -1.49
C ILE A 27 12.68 -2.79 -1.46
N GLU A 28 13.56 -2.45 -2.39
CA GLU A 28 14.95 -2.92 -2.38
C GLU A 28 15.71 -2.41 -1.15
N TRP A 29 15.43 -1.18 -0.73
CA TRP A 29 16.04 -0.57 0.46
C TRP A 29 15.47 -1.15 1.74
N LEU A 30 14.16 -1.43 1.77
CA LEU A 30 13.47 -2.11 2.87
C LEU A 30 14.00 -3.54 3.04
N ALA A 31 14.36 -4.21 1.94
CA ALA A 31 14.90 -5.57 1.88
C ALA A 31 14.11 -6.57 2.76
N PRO A 32 12.78 -6.69 2.54
CA PRO A 32 11.91 -7.46 3.42
C PRO A 32 12.25 -8.95 3.37
N ARG A 33 12.13 -9.62 4.52
CA ARG A 33 12.54 -11.03 4.68
C ARG A 33 11.38 -11.91 5.11
N PRO A 34 11.44 -13.22 4.81
CA PRO A 34 10.44 -14.18 5.29
C PRO A 34 10.31 -14.13 6.82
N GLY A 35 9.07 -14.09 7.30
CA GLY A 35 8.76 -14.08 8.73
C GLY A 35 8.85 -12.73 9.43
N GLU A 36 9.25 -11.66 8.72
CA GLU A 36 9.16 -10.30 9.26
C GLU A 36 7.70 -9.84 9.35
N THR A 37 7.46 -8.87 10.23
CA THR A 37 6.18 -8.15 10.33
C THR A 37 6.40 -6.71 9.93
N ILE A 38 5.69 -6.25 8.89
CA ILE A 38 5.86 -4.94 8.27
C ILE A 38 4.52 -4.19 8.31
N LEU A 39 4.58 -2.88 8.57
CA LEU A 39 3.44 -1.97 8.48
C LEU A 39 3.59 -1.09 7.23
N ASP A 40 2.62 -1.17 6.32
CA ASP A 40 2.46 -0.26 5.20
C ASP A 40 1.39 0.79 5.55
N LEU A 41 1.85 2.02 5.80
CA LEU A 41 1.02 3.13 6.27
C LEU A 41 0.72 4.10 5.13
N GLY A 42 -0.56 4.27 4.82
CA GLY A 42 -1.00 4.94 3.59
C GLY A 42 -0.87 4.00 2.39
N CYS A 43 -1.30 2.74 2.55
CA CYS A 43 -1.09 1.68 1.57
C CYS A 43 -1.78 1.93 0.23
N GLY A 44 -2.72 2.88 0.15
CA GLY A 44 -3.49 3.15 -1.05
C GLY A 44 -4.27 1.91 -1.49
N ASP A 45 -4.20 1.61 -2.78
CA ASP A 45 -4.83 0.45 -3.42
C ASP A 45 -4.05 -0.86 -3.22
N GLY A 46 -2.92 -0.83 -2.50
CA GLY A 46 -2.13 -2.02 -2.16
C GLY A 46 -0.99 -2.34 -3.11
N ALA A 47 -0.73 -1.53 -4.15
CA ALA A 47 0.26 -1.85 -5.19
C ALA A 47 1.68 -2.17 -4.68
N LEU A 48 2.15 -1.46 -3.63
CA LEU A 48 3.45 -1.75 -3.00
C LEU A 48 3.33 -2.82 -1.91
N THR A 49 2.21 -2.87 -1.20
CA THR A 49 1.91 -3.88 -0.18
C THR A 49 2.06 -5.30 -0.75
N GLU A 50 1.50 -5.56 -1.93
CA GLU A 50 1.58 -6.88 -2.61
C GLU A 50 3.02 -7.30 -2.87
N ARG A 51 3.86 -6.36 -3.29
CA ARG A 51 5.28 -6.61 -3.58
C ARG A 51 6.07 -6.90 -2.32
N ILE A 52 5.75 -6.23 -1.21
CA ILE A 52 6.34 -6.54 0.10
C ILE A 52 5.87 -7.93 0.55
N ALA A 53 4.58 -8.25 0.42
CA ALA A 53 4.04 -9.55 0.81
C ALA A 53 4.66 -10.72 0.04
N ALA A 54 5.08 -10.51 -1.22
CA ALA A 54 5.77 -11.51 -2.02
C ALA A 54 7.09 -12.01 -1.40
N SER A 55 7.69 -11.28 -0.44
CA SER A 55 8.86 -11.73 0.30
C SER A 55 8.55 -12.71 1.44
N SER A 56 7.30 -13.17 1.58
CA SER A 56 6.81 -13.99 2.70
C SER A 56 6.87 -13.28 4.07
N ALA A 57 6.85 -11.94 4.06
CA ALA A 57 6.61 -11.14 5.26
C ALA A 57 5.10 -11.10 5.58
N THR A 58 4.76 -10.92 6.85
CA THR A 58 3.40 -10.53 7.27
C THR A 58 3.27 -9.03 7.14
N VAL A 59 2.38 -8.56 6.28
CA VAL A 59 2.19 -7.12 6.02
C VAL A 59 0.85 -6.66 6.56
N TYR A 60 0.87 -5.64 7.42
CA TYR A 60 -0.32 -4.90 7.84
C TYR A 60 -0.44 -3.67 6.96
N ALA A 61 -1.52 -3.58 6.17
CA ALA A 61 -1.79 -2.45 5.29
C ALA A 61 -2.87 -1.56 5.90
N ILE A 62 -2.59 -0.27 6.05
CA ILE A 62 -3.52 0.69 6.67
C ILE A 62 -3.62 1.92 5.80
N ASP A 63 -4.84 2.35 5.48
CA ASP A 63 -5.11 3.63 4.85
C ASP A 63 -6.21 4.39 5.61
N ALA A 64 -6.14 5.72 5.61
CA ALA A 64 -7.17 6.57 6.20
C ALA A 64 -8.45 6.63 5.33
N SER A 65 -8.32 6.32 4.04
CA SER A 65 -9.43 6.18 3.08
C SER A 65 -9.96 4.75 3.11
N ALA A 66 -11.17 4.57 3.64
CA ALA A 66 -11.81 3.25 3.69
C ALA A 66 -11.95 2.57 2.31
N PRO A 67 -12.26 3.28 1.20
CA PRO A 67 -12.23 2.68 -0.13
C PRO A 67 -10.85 2.14 -0.54
N GLN A 68 -9.76 2.88 -0.24
CA GLN A 68 -8.39 2.44 -0.53
C GLN A 68 -8.04 1.20 0.29
N ALA A 69 -8.24 1.25 1.61
CA ALA A 69 -7.98 0.12 2.50
C ALA A 69 -8.77 -1.14 2.09
N LYS A 70 -10.01 -0.98 1.56
CA LYS A 70 -10.79 -2.09 1.02
C LYS A 70 -10.18 -2.64 -0.28
N ALA A 71 -9.76 -1.79 -1.19
CA ALA A 71 -9.12 -2.20 -2.45
C ALA A 71 -7.81 -2.97 -2.20
N ALA A 72 -7.00 -2.54 -1.24
CA ALA A 72 -5.75 -3.21 -0.85
C ALA A 72 -5.93 -4.61 -0.22
N SER A 73 -7.17 -5.01 0.08
CA SER A 73 -7.51 -6.30 0.70
C SER A 73 -8.16 -7.30 -0.27
N ALA A 74 -8.22 -6.97 -1.55
CA ALA A 74 -8.86 -7.77 -2.60
C ALA A 74 -8.03 -8.98 -3.04
#